data_AF-A0A1V2YK29-F1
#
_entry.id   AF-A0A1V2YK29-F1
#
_cell.length_a   1.000
_cell.length_b   1.000
_cell.length_c   1.000
_cell.angle_alpha   90.00
_cell.angle_beta   90.00
_cell.angle_gamma   90.00
#
_symmetry.space_group_name_H-M   'P 1'
#
loop_
_entity.id
_entity.type
_entity.pdbx_description
1 polymer ?
#
loop_
_entity_poly.entity_id
_entity_poly.type
_entity_poly.pdbx_seq_one_letter_code
_entity_poly.pdbx_strand_id
1 'polypeptide(L)'
;MKKDYKIVYATLSYSYIYLVDNILSLYEVPSPICISDIDTEFDEISKEMCNIFTSLPTLIGADETYTLPFINRITDLRNKIENKYRALINYRKELAYTTFTRNFDDKILDDSQISIEQFDEIDFNQIALDCTEHVFSNPDLTQSVAADVLSVTPIKMTQDYFFYYVKKSLAYVNLADDPEVVKEFVKNISNHLIKQETHELKEIENILKDIQAIEDIDEFLEECEYLEETIEYLIFACNALFKISGMYFNLLLLDSITFADIKNLYVSYNDFFHTLKHIIAGEYDEYLLSTFRNQVNMASISVMEKYVPMAKQHIDLEHINFMKFNLLVGIEEMFSYGRVEEPTERSRECAIIIENFLEEAAKSLKSMPKREAKIRMQFFISSIPFIMSKNQFYEYVIDGLGNTNIPNKPTLVTAIQLVSLLNEQEDYSDFDDEYSEDFEDYIY
;
A
#
# COMPACT_ATOMS: atom_id res chain seq x y z
N MET A 1 37.56 8.82 -13.80
CA MET A 1 36.50 9.25 -12.87
C MET A 1 36.65 8.49 -11.57
N LYS A 2 36.66 9.18 -10.42
CA LYS A 2 36.58 8.53 -9.10
C LYS A 2 35.29 7.70 -9.02
N LYS A 3 35.34 6.57 -8.30
CA LYS A 3 34.26 5.56 -8.21
C LYS A 3 32.91 6.19 -7.80
N ASP A 4 32.94 7.13 -6.87
CA ASP A 4 31.75 7.78 -6.29
C ASP A 4 30.97 8.60 -7.33
N TYR A 5 31.66 9.28 -8.26
CA TYR A 5 30.99 10.03 -9.33
C TYR A 5 30.19 9.13 -10.27
N LYS A 6 30.68 7.91 -10.56
CA LYS A 6 29.95 7.00 -11.45
C LYS A 6 28.60 6.60 -10.85
N ILE A 7 28.57 6.42 -9.53
CA ILE A 7 27.39 5.96 -8.82
C ILE A 7 26.39 7.10 -8.72
N VAL A 8 26.84 8.31 -8.37
CA VAL A 8 26.01 9.51 -8.42
C VAL A 8 25.34 9.69 -9.79
N TYR A 9 26.10 9.64 -10.89
CA TYR A 9 25.51 9.79 -12.23
C TYR A 9 24.56 8.66 -12.61
N ALA A 10 24.84 7.41 -12.22
CA ALA A 10 23.92 6.30 -12.44
C ALA A 10 22.61 6.47 -11.65
N THR A 11 22.70 6.87 -10.38
CA THR A 11 21.54 7.15 -9.53
C THR A 11 20.72 8.31 -10.05
N LEU A 12 21.36 9.39 -10.55
CA LEU A 12 20.66 10.52 -11.17
C LEU A 12 19.98 10.12 -12.49
N SER A 13 20.65 9.31 -13.32
CA SER A 13 20.06 8.79 -14.56
C SER A 13 18.82 7.97 -14.24
N TYR A 14 18.91 7.05 -13.28
CA TYR A 14 17.78 6.23 -12.85
C TYR A 14 16.68 7.07 -12.23
N SER A 15 17.03 8.06 -11.40
CA SER A 15 16.05 8.98 -10.81
C SER A 15 15.29 9.80 -11.86
N TYR A 16 15.97 10.25 -12.91
CA TYR A 16 15.33 11.01 -13.99
C TYR A 16 14.37 10.16 -14.82
N ILE A 17 14.77 8.95 -15.22
CA ILE A 17 13.86 8.09 -15.98
C ILE A 17 12.68 7.63 -15.12
N TYR A 18 12.91 7.34 -13.84
CA TYR A 18 11.85 6.98 -12.90
C TYR A 18 10.88 8.14 -12.65
N LEU A 19 11.36 9.38 -12.59
CA LEU A 19 10.52 10.57 -12.56
C LEU A 19 9.62 10.66 -13.79
N VAL A 20 10.18 10.51 -14.99
CA VAL A 20 9.41 10.55 -16.24
C VAL A 20 8.34 9.46 -16.25
N ASP A 21 8.71 8.25 -15.84
CA ASP A 21 7.81 7.10 -15.80
C ASP A 21 6.64 7.29 -14.81
N ASN A 22 6.92 7.78 -13.59
CA ASN A 22 5.88 8.03 -12.59
C ASN A 22 4.95 9.18 -12.99
N ILE A 23 5.45 10.25 -13.64
CA ILE A 23 4.59 11.31 -14.17
C ILE A 23 3.70 10.75 -15.28
N LEU A 24 4.27 9.99 -16.22
CA LEU A 24 3.49 9.39 -17.32
C LEU A 24 2.36 8.49 -16.79
N SER A 25 2.63 7.73 -15.73
CA SER A 25 1.63 6.88 -15.07
C SER A 25 0.40 7.62 -14.55
N LEU A 26 0.52 8.89 -14.16
CA LEU A 26 -0.63 9.69 -13.75
C LEU A 26 -1.61 9.96 -14.92
N TYR A 27 -1.16 9.85 -16.17
CA TYR A 27 -1.97 10.14 -17.37
C TYR A 27 -2.55 8.90 -18.04
N GLU A 28 -2.10 7.70 -17.66
CA GLU A 28 -2.49 6.45 -18.33
C GLU A 28 -3.63 5.71 -17.64
N VAL A 29 -3.78 5.85 -16.32
CA VAL A 29 -4.82 5.10 -15.62
C VAL A 29 -6.15 5.86 -15.75
N PRO A 30 -7.16 5.28 -16.43
CA PRO A 30 -8.47 5.90 -16.53
C PRO A 30 -9.13 5.87 -15.16
N SER A 31 -9.42 7.04 -14.61
CA SER A 31 -10.23 7.13 -13.40
C SER A 31 -11.71 7.05 -13.75
N PRO A 32 -12.53 6.28 -13.00
CA PRO A 32 -13.99 6.28 -13.18
C PRO A 32 -14.60 7.68 -12.94
N ILE A 33 -13.94 8.48 -12.10
CA ILE A 33 -14.35 9.84 -11.69
C ILE A 33 -13.15 10.79 -11.80
N CYS A 34 -13.33 12.03 -12.26
CA CYS A 34 -12.22 12.99 -12.31
C CYS A 34 -11.71 13.32 -10.90
N ILE A 35 -10.39 13.31 -10.67
CA ILE A 35 -9.78 13.67 -9.37
C ILE A 35 -10.32 15.01 -8.85
N SER A 36 -10.50 15.99 -9.74
CA SER A 36 -11.01 17.32 -9.39
C SER A 36 -12.43 17.30 -8.80
N ASP A 37 -13.23 16.29 -9.15
CA ASP A 37 -14.60 16.11 -8.64
C ASP A 37 -14.59 15.48 -7.25
N ILE A 38 -13.53 14.72 -6.91
CA ILE A 38 -13.35 14.07 -5.61
C ILE A 38 -12.68 15.02 -4.61
N ASP A 39 -11.57 15.66 -5.01
CA ASP A 39 -10.81 16.57 -4.15
C ASP A 39 -9.97 17.55 -4.97
N THR A 40 -10.36 18.83 -4.92
CA THR A 40 -9.65 19.90 -5.65
C THR A 40 -8.20 20.05 -5.18
N GLU A 41 -7.92 19.87 -3.89
CA GLU A 41 -6.54 19.96 -3.39
C GLU A 41 -5.66 18.84 -3.95
N PHE A 42 -6.17 17.60 -4.08
CA PHE A 42 -5.45 16.50 -4.72
C PHE A 42 -5.06 16.85 -6.16
N ASP A 43 -6.03 17.34 -6.94
CA ASP A 43 -5.79 17.78 -8.33
C ASP A 43 -4.75 18.92 -8.40
N GLU A 44 -4.81 19.89 -7.47
CA GLU A 44 -3.82 20.95 -7.35
C GLU A 44 -2.41 20.41 -7.02
N ILE A 45 -2.30 19.46 -6.08
CA ILE A 45 -1.03 18.79 -5.74
C ILE A 45 -0.44 18.10 -6.98
N SER A 46 -1.26 17.35 -7.72
CA SER A 46 -0.82 16.63 -8.92
C SER A 46 -0.29 17.61 -9.99
N LYS A 47 -1.07 18.65 -10.29
CA LYS A 47 -0.67 19.71 -11.23
C LYS A 47 0.60 20.42 -10.78
N GLU A 48 0.73 20.70 -9.49
CA GLU A 48 1.91 21.37 -8.94
C GLU A 48 3.16 20.52 -9.06
N MET A 49 3.07 19.22 -8.74
CA MET A 49 4.16 18.27 -8.93
C MET A 49 4.58 18.17 -10.40
N CYS A 50 3.63 18.11 -11.34
CA CYS A 50 3.93 18.16 -12.77
C CYS A 50 4.53 19.51 -13.21
N ASN A 51 4.09 20.63 -12.63
CA ASN A 51 4.63 21.94 -12.97
C ASN A 51 6.10 22.11 -12.53
N ILE A 52 6.51 21.50 -11.40
CA ILE A 52 7.91 21.47 -10.97
C ILE A 52 8.79 20.79 -12.03
N PHE A 53 8.32 19.72 -12.67
CA PHE A 53 9.03 19.05 -13.76
C PHE A 53 9.41 20.03 -14.87
N THR A 54 8.47 20.89 -15.28
CA THR A 54 8.71 21.86 -16.36
C THR A 54 9.75 22.94 -15.99
N SER A 55 9.99 23.12 -14.68
CA SER A 55 10.91 24.09 -14.11
C SER A 55 12.32 23.54 -13.87
N LEU A 56 12.53 22.22 -14.00
CA LEU A 56 13.83 21.55 -13.81
C LEU A 56 15.02 22.23 -14.52
N PRO A 57 14.90 22.72 -15.77
CA PRO A 57 16.01 23.41 -16.44
C PRO A 57 16.55 24.63 -15.69
N THR A 58 15.71 25.26 -14.88
CA THR A 58 16.06 26.45 -14.08
C THR A 58 16.43 26.13 -12.63
N LEU A 59 16.08 24.93 -12.15
CA LEU A 59 16.29 24.52 -10.76
C LEU A 59 17.56 23.71 -10.57
N ILE A 60 17.86 22.78 -11.47
CA ILE A 60 19.02 21.87 -11.32
C ILE A 60 20.32 22.64 -11.61
N GLY A 61 21.18 22.71 -10.58
CA GLY A 61 22.44 23.47 -10.60
C GLY A 61 22.28 24.96 -10.30
N ALA A 62 21.10 25.39 -9.85
CA ALA A 62 20.90 26.73 -9.30
C ALA A 62 21.47 26.81 -7.87
N ASP A 63 21.64 28.03 -7.37
CA ASP A 63 22.09 28.23 -5.99
C ASP A 63 21.01 27.88 -4.95
N GLU A 64 21.43 27.66 -3.71
CA GLU A 64 20.56 27.31 -2.57
C GLU A 64 19.41 28.30 -2.37
N THR A 65 19.62 29.59 -2.68
CA THR A 65 18.59 30.61 -2.53
C THR A 65 17.41 30.35 -3.46
N TYR A 66 17.69 29.76 -4.63
CA TYR A 66 16.69 29.42 -5.63
C TYR A 66 16.10 28.01 -5.43
N THR A 67 16.88 27.05 -4.94
CA THR A 67 16.44 25.65 -4.78
C THR A 67 15.70 25.38 -3.47
N LEU A 68 16.10 26.01 -2.36
CA LEU A 68 15.51 25.77 -1.03
C LEU A 68 13.99 26.03 -0.96
N PRO A 69 13.43 27.09 -1.57
CA PRO A 69 11.98 27.28 -1.61
C PRO A 69 11.24 26.12 -2.29
N PHE A 70 11.84 25.51 -3.32
CA PHE A 70 11.25 24.36 -4.01
C PHE A 70 11.38 23.08 -3.19
N ILE A 71 12.51 22.87 -2.49
CA ILE A 71 12.67 21.73 -1.59
C ILE A 71 11.62 21.77 -0.47
N ASN A 72 11.43 22.93 0.16
CA ASN A 72 10.39 23.11 1.19
C ASN A 72 8.99 22.85 0.61
N ARG A 73 8.71 23.38 -0.59
CA ARG A 73 7.45 23.15 -1.30
C ARG A 73 7.21 21.67 -1.60
N ILE A 74 8.21 20.95 -2.12
CA ILE A 74 8.12 19.50 -2.38
C ILE A 74 7.89 18.73 -1.07
N THR A 75 8.53 19.15 0.02
CA THR A 75 8.33 18.55 1.35
C THR A 75 6.90 18.74 1.85
N ASP A 76 6.35 19.95 1.71
CA ASP A 76 4.96 20.23 2.07
C ASP A 76 3.97 19.41 1.22
N LEU A 77 4.20 19.30 -0.09
CA LEU A 77 3.39 18.46 -0.98
C LEU A 77 3.47 16.98 -0.59
N ARG A 78 4.67 16.48 -0.30
CA ARG A 78 4.89 15.10 0.16
C ARG A 78 4.05 14.81 1.40
N ASN A 79 4.13 15.65 2.43
CA ASN A 79 3.32 15.49 3.66
C ASN A 79 1.80 15.48 3.38
N LYS A 80 1.32 16.30 2.44
CA LYS A 80 -0.10 16.28 2.04
C LYS A 80 -0.48 14.99 1.32
N ILE A 81 0.37 14.50 0.41
CA ILE A 81 0.16 13.22 -0.29
C ILE A 81 0.07 12.07 0.74
N GLU A 82 0.94 12.08 1.75
CA GLU A 82 0.92 11.12 2.85
C GLU A 82 -0.42 11.14 3.58
N ASN A 83 -0.92 12.31 3.98
CA ASN A 83 -2.21 12.41 4.66
C ASN A 83 -3.38 11.90 3.80
N LYS A 84 -3.39 12.22 2.51
CA LYS A 84 -4.41 11.72 1.57
C LYS A 84 -4.33 10.21 1.39
N TYR A 85 -3.14 9.65 1.26
CA TYR A 85 -2.92 8.21 1.21
C TYR A 85 -3.43 7.52 2.48
N ARG A 86 -3.12 8.08 3.67
CA ARG A 86 -3.64 7.55 4.95
C ARG A 86 -5.18 7.54 4.99
N ALA A 87 -5.82 8.59 4.48
CA ALA A 87 -7.27 8.65 4.39
C ALA A 87 -7.85 7.61 3.42
N LEU A 88 -7.26 7.42 2.25
CA LEU A 88 -7.67 6.42 1.26
C LEU A 88 -7.59 5.00 1.81
N ILE A 89 -6.50 4.66 2.49
CA ILE A 89 -6.33 3.35 3.14
C ILE A 89 -7.42 3.12 4.20
N ASN A 90 -7.86 4.16 4.91
CA ASN A 90 -8.99 4.05 5.84
C ASN A 90 -10.32 3.88 5.10
N TYR A 91 -10.55 4.61 4.01
CA TYR A 91 -11.78 4.47 3.23
C TYR A 91 -11.90 3.10 2.57
N ARG A 92 -10.81 2.54 2.03
CA ARG A 92 -10.77 1.17 1.52
C ARG A 92 -11.21 0.16 2.57
N LYS A 93 -10.73 0.34 3.81
CA LYS A 93 -11.12 -0.51 4.94
C LYS A 93 -12.58 -0.33 5.34
N GLU A 94 -13.07 0.90 5.41
CA GLU A 94 -14.48 1.15 5.73
C GLU A 94 -15.42 0.64 4.62
N LEU A 95 -15.00 0.66 3.36
CA LEU A 95 -15.69 0.01 2.25
C LEU A 95 -15.75 -1.49 2.48
N ALA A 96 -14.62 -2.14 2.73
CA ALA A 96 -14.57 -3.56 3.07
C ALA A 96 -15.49 -3.88 4.27
N TYR A 97 -15.43 -3.11 5.36
CA TYR A 97 -16.33 -3.30 6.51
C TYR A 97 -17.80 -3.18 6.12
N THR A 98 -18.13 -2.21 5.27
CA THR A 98 -19.49 -2.01 4.77
C THR A 98 -19.96 -3.22 3.94
N THR A 99 -19.09 -3.75 3.08
CA THR A 99 -19.36 -4.95 2.29
C THR A 99 -19.52 -6.17 3.21
N PHE A 100 -18.55 -6.51 4.06
CA PHE A 100 -18.62 -7.71 4.92
C PHE A 100 -19.74 -7.67 5.98
N THR A 101 -20.22 -6.49 6.36
CA THR A 101 -21.36 -6.36 7.28
C THR A 101 -22.70 -6.65 6.62
N ARG A 102 -22.82 -6.49 5.30
CA ARG A 102 -23.97 -6.94 4.52
C ARG A 102 -23.86 -8.44 4.24
N ASN A 103 -24.97 -9.16 4.37
CA ASN A 103 -24.98 -10.62 4.24
C ASN A 103 -25.17 -11.03 2.77
N PHE A 104 -24.09 -11.36 2.07
CA PHE A 104 -24.13 -11.72 0.64
C PHE A 104 -24.13 -13.22 0.38
N ASP A 105 -24.38 -14.04 1.41
CA ASP A 105 -24.24 -15.49 1.31
C ASP A 105 -25.01 -16.08 0.12
N ASP A 106 -26.21 -15.57 -0.17
CA ASP A 106 -27.03 -16.10 -1.26
C ASP A 106 -26.43 -15.79 -2.65
N LYS A 107 -25.89 -14.59 -2.86
CA LYS A 107 -25.29 -14.19 -4.15
C LYS A 107 -23.96 -14.90 -4.41
N ILE A 108 -23.11 -15.03 -3.39
CA ILE A 108 -21.84 -15.77 -3.51
C ILE A 108 -22.10 -17.24 -3.85
N LEU A 109 -23.13 -17.83 -3.26
CA LEU A 109 -23.53 -19.20 -3.58
C LEU A 109 -24.04 -19.32 -5.02
N ASP A 110 -24.87 -18.37 -5.46
CA ASP A 110 -25.37 -18.35 -6.85
C ASP A 110 -24.24 -18.19 -7.87
N ASP A 111 -23.27 -17.29 -7.63
CA ASP A 111 -22.13 -17.03 -8.52
C ASP A 111 -21.14 -18.20 -8.57
N SER A 112 -20.90 -18.85 -7.42
CA SER A 112 -20.02 -20.04 -7.34
C SER A 112 -20.60 -21.26 -8.05
N GLN A 113 -21.89 -21.25 -8.39
CA GLN A 113 -22.66 -22.40 -8.89
C GLN A 113 -22.60 -23.63 -7.97
N ILE A 114 -22.16 -23.46 -6.72
CA ILE A 114 -22.07 -24.54 -5.74
C ILE A 114 -23.41 -24.68 -5.06
N SER A 115 -24.06 -25.83 -5.23
CA SER A 115 -25.29 -26.12 -4.50
C SER A 115 -24.95 -26.48 -3.04
N ILE A 116 -25.90 -26.20 -2.13
CA ILE A 116 -25.79 -26.63 -0.72
C ILE A 116 -25.66 -28.17 -0.61
N GLU A 117 -25.99 -28.93 -1.65
CA GLU A 117 -25.84 -30.40 -1.64
C GLU A 117 -24.42 -30.86 -1.96
N GLN A 118 -23.59 -30.04 -2.62
CA GLN A 118 -22.14 -30.30 -2.80
C GLN A 118 -21.34 -30.06 -1.52
N PHE A 119 -22.00 -29.57 -0.47
CA PHE A 119 -21.43 -29.29 0.82
C PHE A 119 -20.79 -30.53 1.47
N ASP A 120 -21.41 -31.70 1.35
CA ASP A 120 -20.94 -32.94 1.98
C ASP A 120 -19.59 -33.42 1.40
N GLU A 121 -19.13 -32.83 0.30
CA GLU A 121 -17.85 -33.14 -0.36
C GLU A 121 -16.70 -32.20 0.10
N ILE A 122 -17.01 -31.12 0.84
CA ILE A 122 -16.01 -30.13 1.26
C ILE A 122 -15.32 -30.58 2.55
N ASP A 123 -14.01 -30.85 2.46
CA ASP A 123 -13.18 -31.15 3.63
C ASP A 123 -12.61 -29.86 4.24
N PHE A 124 -13.32 -29.30 5.22
CA PHE A 124 -12.87 -28.11 5.96
C PHE A 124 -11.53 -28.32 6.68
N ASN A 125 -11.21 -29.55 7.07
CA ASN A 125 -9.92 -29.83 7.68
C ASN A 125 -8.81 -29.71 6.65
N GLN A 126 -9.06 -30.20 5.43
CA GLN A 126 -8.12 -30.05 4.33
C GLN A 126 -7.92 -28.57 3.98
N ILE A 127 -8.99 -27.77 3.85
CA ILE A 127 -8.87 -26.32 3.57
C ILE A 127 -8.02 -25.63 4.64
N ALA A 128 -8.28 -25.91 5.93
CA ALA A 128 -7.48 -25.31 7.01
C ALA A 128 -6.03 -25.78 7.01
N LEU A 129 -5.76 -27.04 6.65
CA LEU A 129 -4.42 -27.55 6.44
C LEU A 129 -3.73 -26.83 5.29
N ASP A 130 -4.40 -26.68 4.15
CA ASP A 130 -3.87 -26.02 2.94
C ASP A 130 -3.53 -24.56 3.24
N CYS A 131 -4.43 -23.80 3.88
CA CYS A 131 -4.14 -22.44 4.34
C CYS A 131 -2.94 -22.40 5.31
N THR A 132 -2.83 -23.37 6.21
CA THR A 132 -1.73 -23.44 7.17
C THR A 132 -0.42 -23.82 6.50
N GLU A 133 -0.43 -24.69 5.50
CA GLU A 133 0.77 -25.03 4.74
C GLU A 133 1.21 -23.85 3.88
N HIS A 134 0.26 -23.18 3.24
CA HIS A 134 0.51 -21.98 2.45
C HIS A 134 1.22 -20.88 3.26
N VAL A 135 0.66 -20.47 4.41
CA VAL A 135 1.26 -19.44 5.28
C VAL A 135 2.68 -19.79 5.76
N PHE A 136 2.95 -21.06 6.05
CA PHE A 136 4.21 -21.48 6.65
C PHE A 136 5.18 -22.14 5.66
N SER A 137 4.86 -22.13 4.36
CA SER A 137 5.69 -22.72 3.30
C SER A 137 6.93 -21.87 3.02
N ASN A 138 6.77 -20.54 3.01
CA ASN A 138 7.85 -19.56 2.84
C ASN A 138 7.95 -18.64 4.07
N PRO A 139 9.06 -18.70 4.84
CA PRO A 139 9.28 -17.84 6.01
C PRO A 139 9.23 -16.34 5.70
N ASP A 140 9.67 -15.93 4.52
CA ASP A 140 9.81 -14.51 4.16
C ASP A 140 8.45 -13.88 3.82
N LEU A 141 7.55 -14.68 3.26
CA LEU A 141 6.18 -14.27 2.90
C LEU A 141 5.14 -14.60 3.98
N THR A 142 5.54 -15.23 5.08
CA THR A 142 4.60 -15.69 6.13
C THR A 142 3.68 -14.56 6.62
N GLN A 143 4.18 -13.32 6.74
CA GLN A 143 3.38 -12.19 7.21
C GLN A 143 2.30 -11.76 6.21
N SER A 144 2.66 -11.60 4.93
CA SER A 144 1.73 -11.15 3.89
C SER A 144 0.66 -12.21 3.64
N VAL A 145 1.08 -13.45 3.46
CA VAL A 145 0.18 -14.59 3.23
C VAL A 145 -0.76 -14.80 4.43
N ALA A 146 -0.26 -14.67 5.66
CA ALA A 146 -1.12 -14.73 6.83
C ALA A 146 -2.15 -13.60 6.86
N ALA A 147 -1.77 -12.37 6.47
CA ALA A 147 -2.69 -11.23 6.46
C ALA A 147 -3.88 -11.48 5.52
N ASP A 148 -3.65 -12.05 4.34
CA ASP A 148 -4.68 -12.37 3.36
C ASP A 148 -5.68 -13.39 3.92
N VAL A 149 -5.18 -14.52 4.44
CA VAL A 149 -6.04 -15.56 5.04
C VAL A 149 -6.80 -15.04 6.26
N LEU A 150 -6.15 -14.25 7.13
CA LEU A 150 -6.78 -13.67 8.31
C LEU A 150 -7.88 -12.65 7.97
N SER A 151 -7.74 -11.93 6.85
CA SER A 151 -8.72 -10.94 6.39
C SER A 151 -10.07 -11.56 6.02
N VAL A 152 -10.07 -12.83 5.59
CA VAL A 152 -11.28 -13.59 5.21
C VAL A 152 -11.81 -14.45 6.37
N THR A 153 -10.92 -14.97 7.20
CA THR A 153 -11.28 -15.94 8.25
C THR A 153 -12.04 -15.29 9.42
N PRO A 154 -13.30 -15.67 9.69
CA PRO A 154 -14.12 -15.09 10.75
C PRO A 154 -13.55 -15.27 12.16
N ILE A 155 -13.42 -14.17 12.89
CA ILE A 155 -12.81 -14.21 14.22
C ILE A 155 -13.75 -14.81 15.31
N LYS A 156 -13.43 -15.99 15.85
CA LYS A 156 -14.21 -16.60 16.96
C LYS A 156 -13.74 -16.19 18.35
N MET A 157 -12.51 -15.69 18.52
CA MET A 157 -11.95 -15.37 19.84
C MET A 157 -12.74 -14.30 20.62
N THR A 158 -12.66 -14.37 21.95
CA THR A 158 -13.24 -13.34 22.83
C THR A 158 -12.49 -12.01 22.69
N GLN A 159 -13.13 -10.89 23.04
CA GLN A 159 -12.46 -9.57 23.04
C GLN A 159 -11.23 -9.56 23.95
N ASP A 160 -11.30 -10.19 25.12
CA ASP A 160 -10.17 -10.25 26.05
C ASP A 160 -8.97 -11.01 25.45
N TYR A 161 -9.23 -12.13 24.76
CA TYR A 161 -8.18 -12.88 24.07
C TYR A 161 -7.62 -12.10 22.86
N PHE A 162 -8.48 -11.40 22.12
CA PHE A 162 -8.05 -10.51 21.04
C PHE A 162 -7.09 -9.43 21.55
N PHE A 163 -7.45 -8.67 22.59
CA PHE A 163 -6.56 -7.64 23.11
C PHE A 163 -5.28 -8.20 23.74
N TYR A 164 -5.34 -9.41 24.30
CA TYR A 164 -4.15 -10.14 24.73
C TYR A 164 -3.22 -10.47 23.55
N TYR A 165 -3.78 -10.95 22.44
CA TYR A 165 -3.03 -11.22 21.20
C TYR A 165 -2.44 -9.93 20.64
N VAL A 166 -3.23 -8.86 20.51
CA VAL A 166 -2.79 -7.55 20.02
C VAL A 166 -1.63 -7.05 20.86
N LYS A 167 -1.75 -7.02 22.19
CA LYS A 167 -0.67 -6.55 23.08
C LYS A 167 0.63 -7.31 22.86
N LYS A 168 0.56 -8.63 22.64
CA LYS A 168 1.74 -9.44 22.33
C LYS A 168 2.31 -9.16 20.95
N SER A 169 1.45 -9.06 19.94
CA SER A 169 1.85 -8.81 18.55
C SER A 169 2.55 -7.45 18.40
N LEU A 170 2.04 -6.40 19.07
CA LEU A 170 2.64 -5.06 19.05
C LEU A 170 4.07 -5.02 19.62
N ALA A 171 4.47 -6.00 20.44
CA ALA A 171 5.85 -6.09 20.91
C ALA A 171 6.85 -6.45 19.79
N TYR A 172 6.38 -7.01 18.66
CA TYR A 172 7.20 -7.39 17.51
C TYR A 172 7.34 -6.26 16.48
N VAL A 173 6.76 -5.09 16.73
CA VAL A 173 6.89 -3.92 15.85
C VAL A 173 8.25 -3.25 16.07
N ASN A 174 9.05 -3.17 15.01
CA ASN A 174 10.29 -2.40 14.94
C ASN A 174 9.97 -0.91 14.95
N LEU A 175 10.05 -0.31 16.13
CA LEU A 175 9.68 1.07 16.34
C LEU A 175 10.54 1.61 17.47
N ALA A 176 11.09 2.81 17.31
CA ALA A 176 11.92 3.45 18.32
C ALA A 176 11.19 3.53 19.67
N ASP A 177 11.90 3.35 20.79
CA ASP A 177 11.34 3.53 22.13
C ASP A 177 11.29 5.03 22.49
N ASP A 178 10.54 5.78 21.70
CA ASP A 178 10.29 7.22 21.84
C ASP A 178 8.77 7.48 21.96
N PRO A 179 8.31 8.26 22.96
CA PRO A 179 6.88 8.49 23.19
C PRO A 179 6.13 9.14 22.01
N GLU A 180 6.76 10.03 21.25
CA GLU A 180 6.09 10.69 20.12
C GLU A 180 5.95 9.74 18.94
N VAL A 181 7.01 8.97 18.67
CA VAL A 181 7.00 7.91 17.65
C VAL A 181 5.94 6.84 17.97
N VAL A 182 5.81 6.44 19.25
CA VAL A 182 4.78 5.49 19.70
C VAL A 182 3.37 6.08 19.63
N LYS A 183 3.18 7.37 19.95
CA LYS A 183 1.88 8.04 19.78
C LYS A 183 1.44 8.07 18.33
N GLU A 184 2.34 8.41 17.41
CA GLU A 184 2.04 8.44 15.98
C GLU A 184 1.70 7.04 15.46
N PHE A 185 2.50 6.03 15.84
CA PHE A 185 2.20 4.63 15.56
C PHE A 185 0.81 4.23 16.03
N VAL A 186 0.50 4.45 17.31
CA VAL A 186 -0.80 4.12 17.92
C VAL A 186 -1.93 4.85 17.21
N LYS A 187 -1.77 6.12 16.87
CA LYS A 187 -2.76 6.88 16.10
C LYS A 187 -3.03 6.20 14.76
N ASN A 188 -1.99 5.83 14.02
CA ASN A 188 -2.12 5.18 12.72
C ASN A 188 -2.79 3.81 12.80
N ILE A 189 -2.39 2.94 13.74
CA ILE A 189 -3.02 1.62 13.89
C ILE A 189 -4.43 1.73 14.46
N SER A 190 -4.73 2.74 15.29
CA SER A 190 -6.07 2.89 15.88
C SER A 190 -7.17 3.06 14.83
N ASN A 191 -6.85 3.68 13.70
CA ASN A 191 -7.75 3.85 12.55
C ASN A 191 -8.21 2.52 11.95
N HIS A 192 -7.40 1.48 12.09
CA HIS A 192 -7.73 0.16 11.58
C HIS A 192 -8.83 -0.51 12.42
N LEU A 193 -8.94 -0.13 13.69
CA LEU A 193 -9.89 -0.74 14.63
C LEU A 193 -11.09 0.16 14.93
N ILE A 194 -10.89 1.48 14.90
CA ILE A 194 -11.88 2.49 15.26
C ILE A 194 -11.99 3.48 14.11
N LYS A 195 -13.20 3.71 13.61
CA LYS A 195 -13.46 4.75 12.64
C LYS A 195 -13.05 6.10 13.22
N GLN A 196 -12.07 6.75 12.60
CA GLN A 196 -11.75 8.15 12.87
C GLN A 196 -12.36 9.04 11.78
N GLU A 197 -12.90 10.18 12.19
CA GLU A 197 -13.29 11.22 11.24
C GLU A 197 -12.02 11.82 10.64
N THR A 198 -11.93 11.80 9.31
CA THR A 198 -10.90 12.52 8.56
C THR A 198 -11.53 13.73 7.86
N HIS A 199 -10.75 14.78 7.64
CA HIS A 199 -11.18 15.93 6.85
C HIS A 199 -10.73 15.84 5.39
N GLU A 200 -9.90 14.84 5.06
CA GLU A 200 -9.40 14.57 3.71
C GLU A 200 -10.42 13.83 2.86
N LEU A 201 -10.51 14.18 1.57
CA LEU A 201 -11.29 13.45 0.55
C LEU A 201 -12.75 13.21 0.99
N LYS A 202 -13.42 14.27 1.44
CA LYS A 202 -14.79 14.19 2.00
C LYS A 202 -15.81 13.59 1.03
N GLU A 203 -15.60 13.70 -0.27
CA GLU A 203 -16.52 13.14 -1.24
C GLU A 203 -16.56 11.61 -1.16
N ILE A 204 -15.42 10.96 -0.93
CA ILE A 204 -15.38 9.50 -0.67
C ILE A 204 -16.17 9.15 0.59
N GLU A 205 -16.08 9.97 1.64
CA GLU A 205 -16.88 9.77 2.85
C GLU A 205 -18.39 9.88 2.59
N ASN A 206 -18.81 10.79 1.71
CA ASN A 206 -20.20 10.96 1.32
C ASN A 206 -20.68 9.76 0.50
N ILE A 207 -19.91 9.35 -0.52
CA ILE A 207 -20.23 8.18 -1.35
C ILE A 207 -20.35 6.93 -0.47
N LEU A 208 -19.44 6.72 0.48
CA LEU A 208 -19.54 5.60 1.43
C LEU A 208 -20.83 5.62 2.26
N LYS A 209 -21.28 6.80 2.70
CA LYS A 209 -22.55 6.94 3.44
C LYS A 209 -23.75 6.65 2.55
N ASP A 210 -23.70 7.06 1.29
CA ASP A 210 -24.77 6.84 0.32
C ASP A 210 -24.86 5.34 -0.04
N ILE A 211 -23.73 4.68 -0.27
CA ILE A 211 -23.64 3.22 -0.48
C ILE A 211 -24.27 2.45 0.69
N GLN A 212 -24.01 2.86 1.93
CA GLN A 212 -24.60 2.20 3.10
C GLN A 212 -26.14 2.22 3.11
N ALA A 213 -26.74 3.21 2.45
CA ALA A 213 -28.20 3.37 2.37
C ALA A 213 -28.85 2.60 1.22
N ILE A 214 -28.09 2.06 0.26
CA ILE A 214 -28.63 1.32 -0.89
C ILE A 214 -29.27 0.01 -0.41
N GLU A 215 -30.55 -0.23 -0.69
CA GLU A 215 -31.24 -1.45 -0.26
C GLU A 215 -31.06 -2.63 -1.23
N ASP A 216 -31.01 -2.35 -2.53
CA ASP A 216 -30.80 -3.35 -3.57
C ASP A 216 -29.36 -3.91 -3.53
N ILE A 217 -29.23 -5.24 -3.56
CA ILE A 217 -27.93 -5.90 -3.38
C ILE A 217 -27.06 -5.76 -4.63
N ASP A 218 -27.65 -5.76 -5.82
CA ASP A 218 -26.89 -5.68 -7.06
C ASP A 218 -26.38 -4.25 -7.26
N GLU A 219 -27.23 -3.25 -7.05
CA GLU A 219 -26.85 -1.83 -7.05
C GLU A 219 -25.79 -1.54 -5.97
N PHE A 220 -25.95 -2.10 -4.76
CA PHE A 220 -24.97 -1.92 -3.69
C PHE A 220 -23.58 -2.43 -4.08
N LEU A 221 -23.51 -3.61 -4.71
CA LEU A 221 -22.23 -4.23 -5.07
C LEU A 221 -21.57 -3.49 -6.23
N GLU A 222 -22.34 -3.11 -7.24
CA GLU A 222 -21.85 -2.31 -8.36
C GLU A 222 -21.26 -0.97 -7.85
N GLU A 223 -21.95 -0.27 -6.95
CA GLU A 223 -21.42 0.98 -6.37
C GLU A 223 -20.20 0.76 -5.45
N CYS A 224 -20.12 -0.39 -4.77
CA CYS A 224 -18.91 -0.75 -4.03
C CYS A 224 -17.71 -0.98 -4.96
N GLU A 225 -17.90 -1.71 -6.06
CA GLU A 225 -16.86 -1.96 -7.07
C GLU A 225 -16.36 -0.65 -7.68
N TYR A 226 -17.26 0.24 -8.10
CA TYR A 226 -16.87 1.56 -8.63
C TYR A 226 -16.10 2.40 -7.62
N LEU A 227 -16.51 2.39 -6.34
CA LEU A 227 -15.80 3.12 -5.31
C LEU A 227 -14.43 2.50 -5.01
N GLU A 228 -14.33 1.16 -5.00
CA GLU A 228 -13.07 0.45 -4.82
C GLU A 228 -12.07 0.79 -5.92
N GLU A 229 -12.48 0.72 -7.19
CA GLU A 229 -11.67 1.12 -8.35
C GLU A 229 -11.19 2.58 -8.21
N THR A 230 -12.08 3.48 -7.77
CA THR A 230 -11.75 4.89 -7.55
C THR A 230 -10.71 5.06 -6.44
N ILE A 231 -10.86 4.34 -5.31
CA ILE A 231 -9.92 4.39 -4.20
C ILE A 231 -8.55 3.83 -4.63
N GLU A 232 -8.52 2.71 -5.33
CA GLU A 232 -7.27 2.10 -5.83
C GLU A 232 -6.53 3.01 -6.81
N TYR A 233 -7.27 3.67 -7.72
CA TYR A 233 -6.68 4.69 -8.60
C TYR A 233 -6.03 5.84 -7.82
N LEU A 234 -6.71 6.36 -6.79
CA LEU A 234 -6.16 7.44 -5.97
C LEU A 234 -4.97 7.00 -5.12
N ILE A 235 -4.98 5.76 -4.61
CA ILE A 235 -3.85 5.13 -3.90
C ILE A 235 -2.65 5.05 -4.84
N PHE A 236 -2.86 4.58 -6.06
CA PHE A 236 -1.84 4.54 -7.10
C PHE A 236 -1.28 5.93 -7.41
N ALA A 237 -2.14 6.93 -7.59
CA ALA A 237 -1.74 8.31 -7.84
C ALA A 237 -0.93 8.89 -6.67
N CYS A 238 -1.32 8.61 -5.42
CA CYS A 238 -0.55 8.97 -4.23
C CYS A 238 0.85 8.36 -4.26
N ASN A 239 0.99 7.07 -4.60
CA ASN A 239 2.30 6.41 -4.67
C ASN A 239 3.18 7.03 -5.77
N ALA A 240 2.61 7.26 -6.96
CA ALA A 240 3.34 7.89 -8.06
C ALA A 240 3.81 9.31 -7.69
N LEU A 241 2.95 10.14 -7.09
CA LEU A 241 3.30 11.50 -6.63
C LEU A 241 4.35 11.47 -5.52
N PHE A 242 4.28 10.49 -4.63
CA PHE A 242 5.28 10.30 -3.58
C PHE A 242 6.66 9.96 -4.16
N LYS A 243 6.72 9.02 -5.12
CA LYS A 243 7.94 8.66 -5.84
C LYS A 243 8.51 9.84 -6.63
N ILE A 244 7.66 10.63 -7.28
CA ILE A 244 8.04 11.89 -7.95
C ILE A 244 8.75 12.83 -6.97
N SER A 245 8.25 12.98 -5.73
CA SER A 245 8.89 13.82 -4.72
C SER A 245 10.32 13.37 -4.39
N GLY A 246 10.53 12.06 -4.24
CA GLY A 246 11.85 11.47 -4.01
C GLY A 246 12.81 11.75 -5.15
N MET A 247 12.32 11.69 -6.39
CA MET A 247 13.14 11.95 -7.56
C MET A 247 13.54 13.42 -7.67
N TYR A 248 12.64 14.35 -7.30
CA TYR A 248 13.01 15.75 -7.20
C TYR A 248 14.08 15.98 -6.14
N PHE A 249 13.98 15.37 -4.97
CA PHE A 249 15.05 15.48 -3.95
C PHE A 249 16.39 14.98 -4.48
N ASN A 250 16.42 13.87 -5.21
CA ASN A 250 17.64 13.35 -5.83
C ASN A 250 18.23 14.30 -6.88
N LEU A 251 17.40 14.87 -7.75
CA LEU A 251 17.84 15.76 -8.82
C LEU A 251 18.30 17.14 -8.32
N LEU A 252 17.75 17.60 -7.20
CA LEU A 252 18.05 18.90 -6.59
C LEU A 252 19.18 18.83 -5.55
N LEU A 253 19.68 17.64 -5.22
CA LEU A 253 20.66 17.43 -4.15
C LEU A 253 22.04 18.04 -4.44
N LEU A 254 22.43 18.19 -5.70
CA LEU A 254 23.81 18.49 -6.10
C LEU A 254 23.94 19.75 -6.94
N ASP A 255 24.42 20.84 -6.33
CA ASP A 255 24.63 22.15 -6.98
C ASP A 255 25.60 22.11 -8.17
N SER A 256 26.51 21.13 -8.19
CA SER A 256 27.55 21.01 -9.24
C SER A 256 27.04 20.40 -10.55
N ILE A 257 25.80 19.92 -10.58
CA ILE A 257 25.21 19.23 -11.73
C ILE A 257 24.12 20.11 -12.31
N THR A 258 24.18 20.34 -13.62
CA THR A 258 23.19 21.13 -14.34
C THR A 258 22.16 20.24 -15.02
N PHE A 259 21.02 20.82 -15.42
CA PHE A 259 20.04 20.07 -16.21
C PHE A 259 20.61 19.57 -17.55
N ALA A 260 21.58 20.28 -18.13
CA ALA A 260 22.26 19.82 -19.34
C ALA A 260 23.04 18.53 -19.10
N ASP A 261 23.67 18.38 -17.93
CA ASP A 261 24.37 17.16 -17.55
C ASP A 261 23.39 15.99 -17.44
N ILE A 262 22.21 16.19 -16.82
CA ILE A 262 21.16 15.18 -16.71
C ILE A 262 20.71 14.72 -18.10
N LYS A 263 20.36 15.64 -18.99
CA LYS A 263 19.91 15.28 -20.36
C LYS A 263 20.95 14.54 -21.19
N ASN A 264 22.23 14.66 -20.84
CA ASN A 264 23.32 13.96 -21.53
C ASN A 264 23.59 12.55 -20.97
N LEU A 265 22.92 12.14 -19.89
CA LEU A 265 23.10 10.80 -19.31
C LEU A 265 22.50 9.68 -20.19
N TYR A 266 21.51 10.00 -21.01
CA TYR A 266 20.90 9.07 -21.95
C TYR A 266 20.42 9.78 -23.22
N VAL A 267 20.53 9.11 -24.37
CA VAL A 267 20.31 9.70 -25.70
C VAL A 267 18.90 10.30 -25.87
N SER A 268 17.89 9.72 -25.24
CA SER A 268 16.48 10.11 -25.38
C SER A 268 15.98 11.10 -24.32
N TYR A 269 16.77 11.42 -23.28
CA TYR A 269 16.25 12.21 -22.15
C TYR A 269 15.81 13.63 -22.52
N ASN A 270 16.46 14.22 -23.52
CA ASN A 270 16.03 15.51 -24.05
C ASN A 270 14.64 15.40 -24.70
N ASP A 271 14.42 14.37 -25.51
CA ASP A 271 13.13 14.15 -26.16
C ASP A 271 12.06 13.82 -25.12
N PHE A 272 12.39 13.00 -24.12
CA PHE A 272 11.49 12.68 -23.01
C PHE A 272 11.06 13.92 -22.23
N PHE A 273 11.97 14.86 -21.96
CA PHE A 273 11.63 16.13 -21.33
C PHE A 273 10.59 16.91 -22.14
N HIS A 274 10.83 17.05 -23.45
CA HIS A 274 9.97 17.84 -24.31
C HIS A 274 8.61 17.16 -24.54
N THR A 275 8.58 15.85 -24.79
CA THR A 275 7.34 15.08 -24.93
C THR A 275 6.51 15.15 -23.66
N LEU A 276 7.10 14.91 -22.49
CA LEU A 276 6.37 14.97 -21.23
C LEU A 276 5.87 16.38 -20.90
N LYS A 277 6.63 17.42 -21.27
CA LYS A 277 6.17 18.81 -21.16
C LYS A 277 4.93 19.09 -22.01
N HIS A 278 4.82 18.52 -23.22
CA HIS A 278 3.62 18.62 -24.05
C HIS A 278 2.43 17.89 -23.41
N ILE A 279 2.66 16.69 -22.86
CA ILE A 279 1.64 15.93 -22.13
C ILE A 279 1.10 16.74 -20.94
N ILE A 280 2.00 17.30 -20.12
CA ILE A 280 1.62 18.14 -18.96
C ILE A 280 0.82 19.38 -19.38
N ALA A 281 1.08 19.93 -20.57
CA ALA A 281 0.32 21.05 -21.12
C ALA A 281 -1.08 20.66 -21.64
N GLY A 282 -1.45 19.38 -21.58
CA GLY A 282 -2.70 18.85 -22.13
C GLY A 282 -2.67 18.62 -23.65
N GLU A 283 -1.47 18.62 -24.26
CA GLU A 283 -1.28 18.47 -25.70
C GLU A 283 -0.89 17.02 -26.04
N TYR A 284 -1.80 16.06 -25.84
CA TYR A 284 -1.55 14.64 -26.12
C TYR A 284 -2.80 13.90 -26.61
N ASP A 285 -2.57 12.73 -27.19
CA ASP A 285 -3.58 11.73 -27.50
C ASP A 285 -3.14 10.35 -26.99
N GLU A 286 -4.03 9.37 -27.04
CA GLU A 286 -3.80 8.00 -26.56
C GLU A 286 -2.65 7.30 -27.32
N TYR A 287 -2.46 7.64 -28.60
CA TYR A 287 -1.36 7.11 -29.41
C TYR A 287 0.00 7.65 -28.95
N LEU A 288 0.08 8.94 -28.62
CA LEU A 288 1.29 9.56 -28.07
C LEU A 288 1.64 8.94 -26.72
N LEU A 289 0.66 8.78 -25.81
CA LEU A 289 0.89 8.18 -24.50
C LEU A 289 1.46 6.75 -24.63
N SER A 290 0.76 5.89 -25.38
CA SER A 290 1.18 4.49 -25.56
C SER A 290 2.54 4.35 -26.25
N THR A 291 2.83 5.14 -27.28
CA THR A 291 4.14 5.09 -27.96
C THR A 291 5.26 5.65 -27.09
N PHE A 292 5.00 6.72 -26.34
CA PHE A 292 5.97 7.30 -25.42
C PHE A 292 6.28 6.37 -24.25
N ARG A 293 5.28 5.70 -23.67
CA ARG A 293 5.46 4.69 -22.63
C ARG A 293 6.38 3.57 -23.05
N ASN A 294 6.19 3.02 -24.24
CA ASN A 294 7.06 1.98 -24.76
C ASN A 294 8.53 2.44 -24.85
N GLN A 295 8.76 3.70 -25.23
CA GLN A 295 10.12 4.27 -25.27
C GLN A 295 10.72 4.48 -23.88
N VAL A 296 9.91 4.95 -22.93
CA VAL A 296 10.30 5.11 -21.52
C VAL A 296 10.67 3.74 -20.94
N ASN A 297 9.83 2.72 -21.11
CA ASN A 297 10.08 1.36 -20.61
C ASN A 297 11.39 0.77 -21.16
N MET A 298 11.63 0.87 -22.47
CA MET A 298 12.90 0.42 -23.08
C MET A 298 14.12 1.16 -22.50
N ALA A 299 14.00 2.46 -22.27
CA ALA A 299 15.08 3.24 -21.65
C ALA A 299 15.26 2.90 -20.16
N SER A 300 14.17 2.70 -19.42
CA SER A 300 14.16 2.31 -18.00
C SER A 300 14.93 1.01 -17.80
N ILE A 301 14.67 -0.02 -18.62
CA ILE A 301 15.40 -1.30 -18.57
C ILE A 301 16.91 -1.06 -18.76
N SER A 302 17.29 -0.34 -19.82
CA SER A 302 18.71 -0.07 -20.12
C SER A 302 19.44 0.74 -19.03
N VAL A 303 18.73 1.65 -18.36
CA VAL A 303 19.27 2.47 -17.26
C VAL A 303 19.36 1.64 -15.98
N MET A 304 18.33 0.82 -15.70
CA MET A 304 18.27 -0.08 -14.56
C MET A 304 19.42 -1.10 -14.58
N GLU A 305 19.68 -1.74 -15.72
CA GLU A 305 20.82 -2.68 -15.90
C GLU A 305 22.18 -2.06 -15.52
N LYS A 306 22.32 -0.74 -15.68
CA LYS A 306 23.54 -0.01 -15.29
C LYS A 306 23.53 0.41 -13.83
N TYR A 307 22.36 0.74 -13.29
CA TYR A 307 22.19 1.22 -11.92
C TYR A 307 22.30 0.10 -10.89
N VAL A 308 21.63 -1.04 -11.10
CA VAL A 308 21.55 -2.14 -10.12
C VAL A 308 22.93 -2.62 -9.63
N PRO A 309 23.93 -2.90 -10.51
CA PRO A 309 25.26 -3.31 -10.06
C PRO A 309 26.01 -2.23 -9.26
N MET A 310 25.62 -0.97 -9.39
CA MET A 310 26.18 0.15 -8.63
C MET A 310 25.47 0.34 -7.29
N ALA A 311 24.15 0.14 -7.26
CA ALA A 311 23.33 0.22 -6.04
C ALA A 311 23.77 -0.82 -5.00
N LYS A 312 24.13 -2.05 -5.45
CA LYS A 312 24.65 -3.14 -4.61
C LYS A 312 26.00 -2.84 -3.94
N GLN A 313 26.69 -1.77 -4.34
CA GLN A 313 27.96 -1.40 -3.73
C GLN A 313 27.72 -0.68 -2.40
N HIS A 314 28.30 -1.21 -1.33
CA HIS A 314 28.32 -0.54 -0.03
C HIS A 314 29.17 0.72 -0.14
N ILE A 315 28.53 1.88 0.06
CA ILE A 315 29.19 3.18 0.03
C ILE A 315 28.75 3.93 1.27
N ASP A 316 29.72 4.30 2.09
CA ASP A 316 29.50 5.04 3.32
C ASP A 316 29.53 6.55 3.03
N LEU A 317 28.60 7.01 2.20
CA LEU A 317 28.41 8.43 1.88
C LEU A 317 26.93 8.77 2.04
N GLU A 318 26.63 9.63 3.02
CA GLU A 318 25.26 10.00 3.43
C GLU A 318 24.38 10.43 2.25
N HIS A 319 24.88 11.30 1.37
CA HIS A 319 24.13 11.77 0.20
C HIS A 319 23.79 10.65 -0.78
N ILE A 320 24.66 9.65 -0.98
CA ILE A 320 24.36 8.51 -1.85
C ILE A 320 23.32 7.60 -1.19
N ASN A 321 23.43 7.36 0.12
CA ASN A 321 22.45 6.57 0.87
C ASN A 321 21.07 7.24 0.86
N PHE A 322 21.02 8.57 1.00
CA PHE A 322 19.80 9.35 0.86
C PHE A 322 19.18 9.20 -0.55
N MET A 323 20.01 9.27 -1.61
CA MET A 323 19.49 9.08 -2.96
C MET A 323 18.93 7.68 -3.21
N LYS A 324 19.61 6.65 -2.69
CA LYS A 324 19.13 5.25 -2.75
C LYS A 324 17.83 5.10 -1.98
N PHE A 325 17.73 5.67 -0.78
CA PHE A 325 16.52 5.67 0.03
C PHE A 325 15.32 6.25 -0.73
N ASN A 326 15.49 7.43 -1.37
CA ASN A 326 14.41 8.05 -2.16
C ASN A 326 13.97 7.24 -3.39
N LEU A 327 14.82 6.34 -3.89
CA LEU A 327 14.48 5.44 -5.00
C LEU A 327 13.77 4.17 -4.55
N LEU A 328 13.98 3.74 -3.30
CA LEU A 328 13.48 2.47 -2.78
C LEU A 328 12.17 2.64 -2.02
N VAL A 329 12.01 3.74 -1.29
CA VAL A 329 10.86 3.90 -0.40
C VAL A 329 9.61 4.30 -1.17
N GLY A 330 8.61 3.42 -1.15
CA GLY A 330 7.24 3.71 -1.53
C GLY A 330 6.44 4.34 -0.37
N ILE A 331 5.24 4.82 -0.67
CA ILE A 331 4.35 5.43 0.34
C ILE A 331 3.73 4.37 1.27
N GLU A 332 3.57 3.16 0.76
CA GLU A 332 3.14 1.96 1.48
C GLU A 332 4.03 1.65 2.69
N GLU A 333 5.32 2.00 2.61
CA GLU A 333 6.28 1.81 3.69
C GLU A 333 5.95 2.63 4.95
N MET A 334 5.01 3.59 4.87
CA MET A 334 4.51 4.33 6.03
C MET A 334 3.62 3.50 6.96
N PHE A 335 3.18 2.34 6.48
CA PHE A 335 2.33 1.42 7.20
C PHE A 335 2.97 0.04 7.37
N SER A 336 4.08 -0.24 6.70
CA SER A 336 4.93 -1.40 6.98
C SER A 336 5.72 -1.14 8.26
N TYR A 337 5.15 -1.54 9.38
CA TYR A 337 5.93 -1.59 10.60
C TYR A 337 6.84 -2.81 10.50
N GLY A 338 8.12 -2.57 10.24
CA GLY A 338 9.12 -3.64 10.19
C GLY A 338 8.97 -4.57 11.39
N ARG A 339 9.18 -5.87 11.19
CA ARG A 339 9.04 -6.86 12.26
C ARG A 339 10.42 -7.14 12.88
N VAL A 340 10.51 -7.15 14.20
CA VAL A 340 11.67 -7.69 14.91
C VAL A 340 11.48 -9.18 15.19
N GLU A 341 12.56 -9.96 15.22
CA GLU A 341 12.50 -11.40 15.53
C GLU A 341 12.08 -11.67 16.98
N GLU A 342 12.55 -10.83 17.90
CA GLU A 342 12.29 -10.94 19.33
C GLU A 342 11.38 -9.81 19.83
N PRO A 343 10.47 -10.09 20.78
CA PRO A 343 9.58 -9.07 21.33
C PRO A 343 10.39 -7.98 22.06
N THR A 344 10.11 -6.72 21.73
CA THR A 344 10.77 -5.56 22.32
C THR A 344 10.15 -5.20 23.67
N GLU A 345 10.97 -5.12 24.72
CA GLU A 345 10.58 -4.51 25.99
C GLU A 345 10.61 -2.98 25.89
N ARG A 346 9.45 -2.34 26.06
CA ARG A 346 9.30 -0.88 25.98
C ARG A 346 9.51 -0.21 27.34
N SER A 347 10.00 1.03 27.31
CA SER A 347 9.97 1.90 28.48
C SER A 347 8.54 2.02 29.06
N ARG A 348 8.46 2.35 30.35
CA ARG A 348 7.17 2.51 31.04
C ARG A 348 6.27 3.56 30.38
N GLU A 349 6.85 4.63 29.85
CA GLU A 349 6.10 5.71 29.19
C GLU A 349 5.45 5.23 27.89
N CYS A 350 6.22 4.59 27.01
CA CYS A 350 5.73 3.98 25.78
C CYS A 350 4.70 2.87 26.06
N ALA A 351 4.93 2.04 27.08
CA ALA A 351 3.99 1.00 27.49
C ALA A 351 2.62 1.57 27.91
N ILE A 352 2.61 2.70 28.65
CA ILE A 352 1.37 3.38 29.06
C ILE A 352 0.59 3.89 27.84
N ILE A 353 1.27 4.40 26.80
CA ILE A 353 0.61 4.87 25.57
C ILE A 353 -0.11 3.70 24.87
N ILE A 354 0.56 2.55 24.73
CA ILE A 354 -0.03 1.34 24.14
C ILE A 354 -1.20 0.84 25.01
N GLU A 355 -1.05 0.82 26.34
CA GLU A 355 -2.12 0.38 27.25
C GLU A 355 -3.36 1.27 27.17
N ASN A 356 -3.19 2.59 27.14
CA ASN A 356 -4.29 3.54 26.97
C ASN A 356 -5.04 3.30 25.66
N PHE A 357 -4.32 3.06 24.56
CA PHE A 357 -4.92 2.70 23.27
C PHE A 357 -5.76 1.42 23.36
N LEU A 358 -5.22 0.36 23.96
CA LEU A 358 -5.95 -0.91 24.09
C LEU A 358 -7.22 -0.73 24.94
N GLU A 359 -7.18 0.09 25.98
CA GLU A 359 -8.35 0.41 26.79
C GLU A 359 -9.42 1.21 26.02
N GLU A 360 -9.01 2.20 25.23
CA GLU A 360 -9.89 3.00 24.39
C GLU A 360 -10.54 2.16 23.30
N ALA A 361 -9.74 1.34 22.61
CA ALA A 361 -10.21 0.37 21.63
C ALA A 361 -11.20 -0.63 22.23
N ALA A 362 -10.94 -1.14 23.44
CA ALA A 362 -11.85 -2.06 24.11
C ALA A 362 -13.19 -1.40 24.45
N LYS A 363 -13.20 -0.14 24.87
CA LYS A 363 -14.44 0.63 25.12
C LYS A 363 -15.21 0.84 23.81
N SER A 364 -14.50 1.19 22.74
CA SER A 364 -15.09 1.43 21.42
C SER A 364 -15.75 0.17 20.86
N LEU A 365 -15.03 -0.96 20.79
CA LEU A 365 -15.57 -2.23 20.31
C LEU A 365 -16.75 -2.76 21.14
N LYS A 366 -16.81 -2.46 22.44
CA LYS A 366 -17.95 -2.82 23.30
C LYS A 366 -19.21 -2.03 23.00
N SER A 367 -19.06 -0.82 22.45
CA SER A 367 -20.19 0.05 22.10
C SER A 367 -20.78 -0.24 20.72
N MET A 368 -20.03 -0.95 19.86
CA MET A 368 -20.42 -1.29 18.49
C MET A 368 -21.35 -2.52 18.43
N PRO A 369 -22.15 -2.66 17.36
CA PRO A 369 -22.84 -3.90 17.04
C PRO A 369 -21.87 -5.09 16.98
N LYS A 370 -22.29 -6.26 17.49
CA LYS A 370 -21.42 -7.44 17.60
C LYS A 370 -20.78 -7.88 16.27
N ARG A 371 -21.55 -7.84 15.17
CA ARG A 371 -21.05 -8.20 13.83
C ARG A 371 -19.97 -7.24 13.37
N GLU A 372 -20.22 -5.94 13.48
CA GLU A 372 -19.26 -4.90 13.13
C GLU A 372 -17.98 -5.00 13.97
N ALA A 373 -18.11 -5.14 15.29
CA ALA A 373 -16.97 -5.30 16.19
C ALA A 373 -16.10 -6.51 15.80
N LYS A 374 -16.72 -7.62 15.40
CA LYS A 374 -16.02 -8.83 14.97
C LYS A 374 -15.28 -8.63 13.65
N ILE A 375 -15.90 -8.00 12.66
CA ILE A 375 -15.26 -7.69 11.38
C ILE A 375 -14.07 -6.75 11.60
N ARG A 376 -14.23 -5.67 12.39
CA ARG A 376 -13.12 -4.76 12.73
C ARG A 376 -11.97 -5.47 13.44
N MET A 377 -12.26 -6.40 14.36
CA MET A 377 -11.24 -7.22 15.00
C MET A 377 -10.50 -8.13 14.01
N GLN A 378 -11.22 -8.73 13.04
CA GLN A 378 -10.68 -9.61 12.01
C GLN A 378 -9.68 -8.89 11.10
N PHE A 379 -10.06 -7.74 10.55
CA PHE A 379 -9.13 -6.94 9.72
C PHE A 379 -8.00 -6.30 10.53
N PHE A 380 -8.21 -6.03 11.81
CA PHE A 380 -7.13 -5.50 12.64
C PHE A 380 -6.03 -6.53 12.88
N ILE A 381 -6.39 -7.81 13.10
CA ILE A 381 -5.36 -8.86 13.29
C ILE A 381 -4.55 -9.13 12.02
N SER A 382 -5.10 -8.88 10.83
CA SER A 382 -4.34 -8.99 9.57
C SER A 382 -3.39 -7.80 9.34
N SER A 383 -3.59 -6.69 10.07
CA SER A 383 -2.81 -5.45 9.92
C SER A 383 -1.67 -5.29 10.94
N ILE A 384 -1.45 -6.28 11.80
CA ILE A 384 -0.41 -6.28 12.85
C ILE A 384 0.52 -7.49 12.68
N PRO A 385 1.71 -7.50 13.31
CA PRO A 385 2.62 -8.62 13.19
C PRO A 385 1.97 -9.97 13.51
N PHE A 386 2.14 -10.92 12.60
CA PHE A 386 1.67 -12.29 12.72
C PHE A 386 2.58 -13.07 13.67
N ILE A 387 2.01 -13.55 14.78
CA ILE A 387 2.75 -14.23 15.85
C ILE A 387 2.15 -15.59 16.24
N MET A 388 1.18 -16.09 15.47
CA MET A 388 0.61 -17.42 15.73
C MET A 388 1.60 -18.50 15.29
N SER A 389 1.73 -19.54 16.11
CA SER A 389 2.39 -20.78 15.68
C SER A 389 1.54 -21.54 14.67
N LYS A 390 2.15 -22.46 13.90
CA LYS A 390 1.46 -23.32 12.93
C LYS A 390 0.17 -23.95 13.49
N ASN A 391 0.25 -24.50 14.71
CA ASN A 391 -0.91 -25.12 15.37
C ASN A 391 -1.97 -24.09 15.77
N GLN A 392 -1.56 -22.92 16.29
CA GLN A 392 -2.52 -21.88 16.66
C GLN A 392 -3.25 -21.31 15.44
N PHE A 393 -2.54 -21.20 14.32
CA PHE A 393 -3.12 -20.72 13.08
C PHE A 393 -4.09 -21.74 12.47
N TYR A 394 -3.71 -23.01 12.43
CA TYR A 394 -4.62 -24.09 12.01
C TYR A 394 -5.93 -24.08 12.80
N GLU A 395 -5.84 -24.06 14.14
CA GLU A 395 -7.01 -24.00 15.02
C GLU A 395 -7.83 -22.72 14.78
N TYR A 396 -7.17 -21.59 14.51
CA TYR A 396 -7.84 -20.32 14.18
C TYR A 396 -8.69 -20.46 12.92
N VAL A 397 -8.14 -21.05 11.85
CA VAL A 397 -8.85 -21.26 10.58
C VAL A 397 -10.01 -22.25 10.74
N ILE A 398 -9.77 -23.40 11.40
CA ILE A 398 -10.81 -24.39 11.72
C ILE A 398 -11.96 -23.79 12.52
N ASP A 399 -11.65 -23.03 13.58
CA ASP A 399 -12.69 -22.39 14.38
C ASP A 399 -13.45 -21.34 13.56
N GLY A 400 -12.77 -20.61 12.67
CA GLY A 400 -13.34 -19.66 11.72
C GLY A 400 -14.40 -20.30 10.81
N LEU A 401 -14.06 -21.46 10.25
CA LEU A 401 -14.93 -22.34 9.46
C LEU A 401 -16.05 -22.99 10.27
N GLY A 402 -16.15 -22.72 11.57
CA GLY A 402 -17.21 -23.25 12.40
C GLY A 402 -16.97 -24.73 12.69
N ASN A 403 -16.57 -25.01 13.94
CA ASN A 403 -16.37 -26.34 14.50
C ASN A 403 -17.71 -27.11 14.66
N THR A 404 -18.55 -27.12 13.62
CA THR A 404 -19.94 -27.56 13.65
C THR A 404 -20.21 -28.61 12.59
N ASN A 405 -20.61 -29.80 13.03
CA ASN A 405 -21.11 -30.89 12.18
C ASN A 405 -22.41 -30.56 11.42
N ILE A 406 -22.96 -29.35 11.60
CA ILE A 406 -24.15 -28.86 10.90
C ILE A 406 -23.76 -27.52 10.25
N PRO A 407 -23.63 -27.49 8.93
CA PRO A 407 -23.13 -26.32 8.26
C PRO A 407 -24.20 -25.27 8.01
N ASN A 408 -23.76 -24.01 8.02
CA ASN A 408 -24.59 -22.87 7.62
C ASN A 408 -23.97 -22.17 6.41
N LYS A 409 -24.79 -21.44 5.64
CA LYS A 409 -24.36 -20.70 4.45
C LYS A 409 -23.09 -19.83 4.67
N PRO A 410 -22.94 -19.08 5.78
CA PRO A 410 -21.72 -18.30 6.03
C PRO A 410 -20.42 -19.13 6.05
N THR A 411 -20.50 -20.36 6.55
CA THR A 411 -19.35 -21.28 6.60
C THR A 411 -18.91 -21.69 5.20
N LEU A 412 -19.89 -22.02 4.34
CA LEU A 412 -19.63 -22.40 2.96
C LEU A 412 -19.02 -21.23 2.17
N VAL A 413 -19.56 -20.03 2.35
CA VAL A 413 -19.04 -18.79 1.74
C VAL A 413 -17.58 -18.54 2.15
N THR A 414 -17.28 -18.66 3.45
CA THR A 414 -15.90 -18.50 3.95
C THR A 414 -14.97 -19.52 3.30
N ALA A 415 -15.39 -20.77 3.19
CA ALA A 415 -14.59 -21.82 2.57
C ALA A 415 -14.35 -21.55 1.08
N ILE A 416 -15.38 -21.10 0.33
CA ILE A 416 -15.23 -20.71 -1.08
C ILE A 416 -14.19 -19.60 -1.22
N GLN A 417 -14.29 -18.55 -0.40
CA GLN A 417 -13.34 -17.43 -0.43
C GLN A 417 -11.90 -17.87 -0.11
N LEU A 418 -11.71 -18.74 0.88
CA LEU A 418 -10.39 -19.29 1.21
C LEU A 418 -9.83 -20.17 0.09
N VAL A 419 -10.66 -20.98 -0.56
CA VAL A 419 -10.24 -21.79 -1.72
C VAL A 419 -9.88 -20.92 -2.91
N SER A 420 -10.65 -19.86 -3.18
CA SER A 420 -10.31 -18.89 -4.23
C SER A 420 -8.95 -18.23 -3.97
N LEU A 421 -8.68 -17.81 -2.73
CA LEU A 421 -7.36 -17.26 -2.34
C LEU A 421 -6.22 -18.26 -2.58
N LEU A 422 -6.43 -19.53 -2.26
CA LEU A 422 -5.42 -20.58 -2.49
C LEU A 422 -5.18 -20.82 -3.98
N ASN A 423 -6.22 -20.76 -4.81
CA ASN A 423 -6.12 -21.01 -6.26
C ASN A 423 -5.55 -19.80 -7.03
N GLU A 424 -5.94 -18.57 -6.67
CA GLU A 424 -5.45 -17.35 -7.33
C GLU A 424 -3.93 -17.21 -7.24
N GLN A 425 -3.29 -17.77 -6.21
CA GLN A 425 -1.84 -17.71 -6.05
C GLN A 425 -1.06 -18.89 -6.66
N GLU A 426 -1.72 -19.97 -7.09
CA GLU A 426 -1.08 -20.97 -7.96
C GLU A 426 -0.77 -20.35 -9.34
N ASP A 427 -1.64 -19.47 -9.85
CA ASP A 427 -1.44 -18.78 -11.14
C ASP A 427 -0.37 -17.67 -11.10
N TYR A 428 -0.12 -17.05 -9.93
CA TYR A 428 0.97 -16.07 -9.76
C TYR A 428 2.35 -16.72 -9.59
N SER A 429 2.42 -17.96 -9.10
CA SER A 429 3.69 -18.69 -8.95
C SER A 429 4.38 -18.98 -10.30
N ASP A 430 3.61 -19.05 -11.40
CA ASP A 430 4.16 -19.18 -12.76
C ASP A 430 4.57 -17.83 -13.38
N PHE A 431 4.20 -16.68 -12.79
CA PHE A 431 4.46 -15.34 -13.32
C PHE A 431 5.51 -14.54 -12.51
N ASP A 432 5.60 -14.74 -11.19
CA ASP A 432 6.55 -14.02 -10.32
C ASP A 432 7.99 -14.57 -10.40
N ASP A 433 8.15 -15.88 -10.68
CA ASP A 433 9.46 -16.54 -10.82
C ASP A 433 10.33 -15.94 -11.96
N GLU A 434 9.74 -15.18 -12.89
CA GLU A 434 10.47 -14.68 -14.06
C GLU A 434 10.94 -13.21 -13.92
N TYR A 435 10.40 -12.39 -12.99
CA TYR A 435 10.74 -10.95 -12.94
C TYR A 435 10.74 -10.23 -11.56
N SER A 436 10.23 -10.79 -10.46
CA SER A 436 10.15 -10.06 -9.16
C SER A 436 11.20 -10.48 -8.13
N GLU A 437 11.69 -11.73 -8.15
CA GLU A 437 12.72 -12.22 -7.21
C GLU A 437 14.07 -11.45 -7.31
N ASP A 438 14.35 -10.76 -8.42
CA ASP A 438 15.67 -10.19 -8.67
C ASP A 438 15.95 -8.81 -8.01
N PHE A 439 14.96 -8.18 -7.37
CA PHE A 439 15.11 -6.83 -6.81
C PHE A 439 14.94 -6.74 -5.28
N GLU A 440 13.96 -7.42 -4.70
CA GLU A 440 13.66 -7.31 -3.25
C GLU A 440 14.62 -8.15 -2.39
N ASP A 441 15.01 -9.34 -2.85
CA ASP A 441 15.95 -10.24 -2.16
C ASP A 441 17.41 -9.77 -2.16
N TYR A 442 17.72 -8.70 -2.88
CA TYR A 442 19.11 -8.29 -3.14
C TYR A 442 19.55 -7.02 -2.42
N ILE A 443 18.67 -6.41 -1.60
CA ILE A 443 18.94 -5.12 -0.94
C ILE A 443 18.80 -5.15 0.59
N TYR A 444 18.23 -6.22 1.17
CA TYR A 444 18.26 -6.44 2.64
C TYR A 444 19.43 -7.33 3.09
#